data_AF-A0A937X208-F1
#
_entry.id   AF-A0A937X208-F1
#
_cell.length_a   1.000
_cell.length_b   1.000
_cell.length_c   1.000
_cell.angle_alpha   90.00
_cell.angle_beta   90.00
_cell.angle_gamma   90.00
#
_symmetry.space_group_name_H-M   'P 1'
#
loop_
_entity.id
_entity.type
_entity.pdbx_description
1 polymer ?
#
loop_
_entity_poly.entity_id
_entity_poly.type
_entity_poly.pdbx_seq_one_letter_code
_entity_poly.pdbx_strand_id
1 'polypeptide(L)'
;MKVSLDRFMEHGYIILPDVVPPDRLERLRREVGRMVEHRQELSRQQRTPDQPPGGWWEASAQPRLSFDKDVMDADAAFVFECLAGETTLGVCRQLIDAEQIALHNLNCMCSPVSHDFGPAEWHRDIAPGDPAPLQGMIDNMTAHGPSYLQWNIAL
;
A
#
# COMPACT_ATOMS: atom_id res chain seq x y z
N MET A 1 -14.29 -13.05 -1.46
CA MET A 1 -13.62 -13.46 -2.71
C MET A 1 -12.82 -14.73 -2.43
N LYS A 2 -12.75 -15.71 -3.34
CA LYS A 2 -11.93 -16.92 -3.17
C LYS A 2 -10.68 -16.83 -4.04
N VAL A 3 -9.53 -17.22 -3.51
CA VAL A 3 -8.23 -17.20 -4.20
C VAL A 3 -7.54 -18.57 -4.13
N SER A 4 -6.58 -18.80 -5.02
CA SER A 4 -5.79 -20.04 -5.06
C SER A 4 -4.38 -19.76 -4.54
N LEU A 5 -4.02 -20.43 -3.43
CA LEU A 5 -2.66 -20.37 -2.90
C LEU A 5 -1.65 -20.93 -3.91
N ASP A 6 -1.96 -22.06 -4.56
CA ASP A 6 -1.07 -22.66 -5.58
C ASP A 6 -0.73 -21.68 -6.70
N ARG A 7 -1.75 -20.97 -7.24
CA ARG A 7 -1.53 -19.96 -8.28
C ARG A 7 -0.68 -18.78 -7.78
N PHE A 8 -0.87 -18.37 -6.53
CA PHE A 8 -0.02 -17.34 -5.92
C PHE A 8 1.43 -17.82 -5.80
N MET A 9 1.64 -19.05 -5.33
CA MET A 9 2.97 -19.63 -5.14
C MET A 9 3.69 -19.88 -6.47
N GLU A 10 2.97 -20.25 -7.53
CA GLU A 10 3.54 -20.47 -8.87
C GLU A 10 3.99 -19.15 -9.53
N HIS A 11 3.19 -18.09 -9.44
CA HIS A 11 3.46 -16.83 -10.16
C HIS A 11 4.08 -15.73 -9.32
N GLY A 12 4.01 -15.82 -7.99
CA GLY A 12 4.42 -14.77 -7.05
C GLY A 12 3.44 -13.61 -6.92
N TYR A 13 2.30 -13.62 -7.63
CA TYR A 13 1.26 -12.60 -7.56
C TYR A 13 -0.11 -13.11 -8.03
N ILE A 14 -1.18 -12.40 -7.64
CA ILE A 14 -2.52 -12.57 -8.19
C ILE A 14 -3.12 -11.18 -8.50
N ILE A 15 -3.75 -11.04 -9.67
CA ILE A 15 -4.56 -9.86 -10.02
C ILE A 15 -6.02 -10.16 -9.70
N LEU A 16 -6.63 -9.31 -8.89
CA LEU A 16 -8.01 -9.46 -8.45
C LEU A 16 -8.83 -8.30 -9.04
N PRO A 17 -9.85 -8.58 -9.87
CA PRO A 17 -10.77 -7.55 -10.32
C PRO A 17 -11.75 -7.18 -9.19
N ASP A 18 -12.29 -5.96 -9.25
CA ASP A 18 -13.39 -5.48 -8.39
C ASP A 18 -13.14 -5.64 -6.88
N VAL A 19 -11.86 -5.53 -6.47
CA VAL A 19 -11.48 -5.56 -5.05
C VAL A 19 -12.15 -4.42 -4.28
N VAL A 20 -12.29 -3.27 -4.95
CA VAL A 20 -13.17 -2.19 -4.55
C VAL A 20 -14.33 -2.17 -5.55
N PRO A 21 -15.58 -2.40 -5.10
CA PRO A 21 -16.75 -2.33 -5.96
C PRO A 21 -16.87 -0.99 -6.70
N PRO A 22 -17.32 -0.96 -7.98
CA PRO A 22 -17.40 0.27 -8.77
C PRO A 22 -18.20 1.40 -8.12
N ASP A 23 -19.27 1.07 -7.40
CA ASP A 23 -20.11 2.03 -6.66
C ASP A 23 -19.40 2.65 -5.44
N ARG A 24 -18.35 1.99 -4.94
CA ARG A 24 -17.49 2.49 -3.85
C ARG A 24 -16.22 3.16 -4.34
N LEU A 25 -15.74 2.82 -5.54
CA LEU A 25 -14.45 3.27 -6.07
C LEU A 25 -14.38 4.81 -6.20
N GLU A 26 -15.42 5.44 -6.73
CA GLU A 26 -15.44 6.91 -6.89
C GLU A 26 -15.42 7.63 -5.55
N ARG A 27 -16.11 7.09 -4.52
CA ARG A 27 -16.00 7.62 -3.16
C ARG A 27 -14.59 7.44 -2.62
N LEU A 28 -13.98 6.27 -2.80
CA LEU A 28 -12.62 6.00 -2.31
C LEU A 28 -11.60 6.96 -2.92
N ARG A 29 -11.66 7.17 -4.25
CA ARG A 29 -10.84 8.15 -4.97
C ARG A 29 -10.98 9.56 -4.40
N ARG A 30 -12.22 10.01 -4.21
CA ARG A 30 -12.49 11.34 -3.68
C ARG A 30 -11.94 11.53 -2.27
N GLU A 31 -12.19 10.58 -1.37
CA GLU A 31 -11.72 10.71 0.02
C GLU A 31 -10.20 10.63 0.12
N VAL A 32 -9.55 9.72 -0.62
CA VAL A 32 -8.08 9.67 -0.68
C VAL A 32 -7.52 10.95 -1.32
N GLY A 33 -8.16 11.47 -2.36
CA GLY A 33 -7.78 12.74 -2.99
C GLY A 33 -7.80 13.91 -2.01
N ARG A 34 -8.85 14.03 -1.18
CA ARG A 34 -8.92 15.05 -0.12
C ARG A 34 -7.79 14.92 0.91
N MET A 35 -7.45 13.70 1.31
CA MET A 35 -6.33 13.44 2.22
C MET A 35 -4.99 13.84 1.59
N VAL A 36 -4.80 13.54 0.30
CA VAL A 36 -3.61 13.95 -0.47
C VAL A 36 -3.51 15.47 -0.58
N GLU A 37 -4.59 16.17 -0.91
CA GLU A 37 -4.64 17.64 -0.96
C GLU A 37 -4.28 18.28 0.38
N HIS A 38 -4.80 17.73 1.48
CA HIS A 38 -4.43 18.20 2.80
C HIS A 38 -2.93 17.99 3.09
N ARG A 39 -2.38 16.81 2.74
CA ARG A 39 -0.97 16.53 2.95
C ARG A 39 -0.05 17.43 2.11
N GLN A 40 -0.49 17.78 0.89
CA GLN A 40 0.17 18.78 0.05
C GLN A 40 0.15 20.16 0.70
N GLU A 41 -0.98 20.57 1.28
CA GLU A 41 -1.07 21.86 1.99
C GLU A 41 -0.14 21.90 3.21
N LEU A 42 -0.11 20.85 4.03
CA LEU A 42 0.85 20.75 5.13
C LEU A 42 2.30 20.84 4.64
N SER A 43 2.60 20.21 3.49
CA SER A 43 3.92 20.31 2.87
C SER A 43 4.29 21.74 2.49
N ARG A 44 3.36 22.51 1.89
CA ARG A 44 3.57 23.93 1.59
C ARG A 44 3.82 24.77 2.83
N GLN A 45 3.04 24.54 3.89
CA GLN A 45 3.15 25.28 5.14
C GLN A 45 4.46 25.00 5.90
N GLN A 46 4.96 23.77 5.81
CA GLN A 46 6.18 23.30 6.50
C GLN A 46 7.43 23.45 5.63
N ARG A 47 7.32 24.15 4.50
CA ARG A 47 8.40 24.31 3.52
C ARG A 47 9.62 24.97 4.15
N THR A 48 10.78 24.37 3.93
CA THR A 48 12.08 24.97 4.27
C THR A 48 12.55 25.91 3.15
N PRO A 49 13.45 26.89 3.43
CA PRO A 49 13.88 27.86 2.40
C PRO A 49 14.47 27.24 1.13
N ASP A 50 15.08 26.06 1.23
CA ASP A 50 15.70 25.29 0.15
C ASP A 50 14.72 24.41 -0.65
N GLN A 51 13.47 24.28 -0.20
CA GLN A 51 12.44 23.47 -0.86
C GLN A 51 11.64 24.25 -1.91
N PRO A 52 11.13 23.56 -2.95
CA PRO A 52 10.25 24.15 -3.97
C PRO A 52 8.91 24.62 -3.35
N PRO A 53 8.11 25.44 -4.05
CA PRO A 53 6.87 26.01 -3.50
C PRO A 53 5.91 24.99 -2.85
N GLY A 54 5.82 23.78 -3.40
CA GLY A 54 5.04 22.65 -2.87
C GLY A 54 5.65 21.94 -1.65
N GLY A 55 6.81 22.37 -1.16
CA GLY A 55 7.52 21.78 -0.02
C GLY A 55 8.15 20.42 -0.34
N TRP A 56 8.31 19.60 0.70
CA TRP A 56 8.87 18.25 0.59
C TRP A 56 8.05 17.33 -0.32
N TRP A 57 6.73 17.56 -0.46
CA TRP A 57 5.86 16.80 -1.35
C TRP A 57 6.28 16.94 -2.81
N GLU A 58 6.48 18.18 -3.28
CA GLU A 58 6.89 18.45 -4.66
C GLU A 58 8.36 18.04 -4.91
N ALA A 59 9.21 18.10 -3.89
CA ALA A 59 10.60 17.67 -3.98
C ALA A 59 10.77 16.13 -3.99
N SER A 60 9.75 15.36 -3.60
CA SER A 60 9.86 13.91 -3.43
C SER A 60 9.76 13.18 -4.77
N ALA A 61 10.65 12.20 -4.98
CA ALA A 61 10.55 11.22 -6.06
C ALA A 61 9.39 10.22 -5.86
N GLN A 62 8.84 10.16 -4.64
CA GLN A 62 7.72 9.28 -4.30
C GLN A 62 6.92 9.91 -3.17
N PRO A 63 6.11 10.94 -3.44
CA PRO A 63 5.25 11.54 -2.43
C PRO A 63 4.24 10.49 -1.92
N ARG A 64 4.03 10.48 -0.61
CA ARG A 64 3.20 9.47 0.06
C ARG A 64 2.27 10.11 1.09
N LEU A 65 1.05 9.59 1.12
CA LEU A 65 0.15 9.66 2.27
C LEU A 65 0.39 8.43 3.15
N SER A 66 0.52 8.61 4.46
CA SER A 66 0.60 7.52 5.43
C SER A 66 -0.67 7.48 6.27
N PHE A 67 -1.43 6.40 6.17
CA PHE A 67 -2.76 6.31 6.78
C PHE A 67 -2.74 6.19 8.31
N ASP A 68 -1.59 5.98 8.95
CA ASP A 68 -1.46 6.05 10.42
C ASP A 68 -1.31 7.49 10.93
N LYS A 69 -0.86 8.42 10.07
CA LYS A 69 -0.51 9.80 10.43
C LYS A 69 -1.46 10.84 9.85
N ASP A 70 -1.95 10.59 8.64
CA ASP A 70 -2.70 11.56 7.85
C ASP A 70 -4.23 11.35 7.94
N VAL A 71 -4.70 10.58 8.92
CA VAL A 71 -6.13 10.38 9.18
C VAL A 71 -6.74 11.62 9.77
N MET A 72 -7.72 12.15 9.04
CA MET A 72 -8.26 13.49 9.30
C MET A 72 -9.56 13.48 10.11
N ASP A 73 -10.43 12.49 9.89
CA ASP A 73 -11.80 12.47 10.40
C ASP A 73 -12.48 11.10 10.21
N ALA A 74 -13.80 11.05 10.48
CA ALA A 74 -14.63 9.86 10.33
C ALA A 74 -14.73 9.35 8.88
N ASP A 75 -14.53 10.18 7.85
CA ASP A 75 -14.55 9.72 6.46
C ASP A 75 -13.30 8.89 6.10
N ALA A 76 -12.22 9.02 6.87
CA ALA A 76 -11.10 8.11 6.79
C ALA A 76 -11.48 6.65 7.13
N ALA A 77 -12.52 6.44 7.95
CA ALA A 77 -13.00 5.09 8.28
C ALA A 77 -13.47 4.35 7.02
N PHE A 78 -14.17 5.03 6.11
CA PHE A 78 -14.58 4.43 4.83
C PHE A 78 -13.37 3.99 3.99
N VAL A 79 -12.29 4.80 3.98
CA VAL A 79 -11.05 4.45 3.28
C VAL A 79 -10.45 3.19 3.89
N PHE A 80 -10.35 3.13 5.23
CA PHE A 80 -9.86 1.93 5.93
C PHE A 80 -10.72 0.69 5.68
N GLU A 81 -12.05 0.81 5.65
CA GLU A 81 -12.94 -0.30 5.31
C GLU A 81 -12.69 -0.86 3.90
N CYS A 82 -12.35 0.00 2.94
CA CYS A 82 -11.94 -0.42 1.60
C CYS A 82 -10.56 -1.09 1.62
N LEU A 83 -9.59 -0.51 2.33
CA LEU A 83 -8.20 -1.01 2.36
C LEU A 83 -8.04 -2.30 3.16
N ALA A 84 -8.81 -2.49 4.24
CA ALA A 84 -8.73 -3.59 5.19
C ALA A 84 -9.94 -4.54 5.14
N GLY A 85 -10.76 -4.46 4.09
CA GLY A 85 -11.97 -5.26 3.94
C GLY A 85 -11.74 -6.71 3.55
N GLU A 86 -12.83 -7.45 3.39
CA GLU A 86 -12.81 -8.89 3.06
C GLU A 86 -12.27 -9.22 1.66
N THR A 87 -12.28 -8.25 0.74
CA THR A 87 -11.69 -8.39 -0.59
C THR A 87 -10.19 -8.10 -0.63
N THR A 88 -9.63 -7.44 0.40
CA THR A 88 -8.18 -7.17 0.52
C THR A 88 -7.57 -7.99 1.66
N LEU A 89 -7.77 -7.59 2.91
CA LEU A 89 -7.23 -8.25 4.09
C LEU A 89 -7.82 -9.67 4.25
N GLY A 90 -9.10 -9.86 3.91
CA GLY A 90 -9.72 -11.19 3.90
C GLY A 90 -9.11 -12.14 2.85
N VAL A 91 -8.59 -11.60 1.75
CA VAL A 91 -7.81 -12.39 0.78
C VAL A 91 -6.42 -12.71 1.32
N CYS A 92 -5.76 -11.75 1.97
CA CYS A 92 -4.48 -11.99 2.62
C CYS A 92 -4.59 -13.09 3.69
N ARG A 93 -5.69 -13.11 4.44
CA ARG A 93 -5.97 -14.16 5.44
C ARG A 93 -6.07 -15.55 4.81
N GLN A 94 -6.68 -15.66 3.63
CA GLN A 94 -6.75 -16.92 2.89
C GLN A 94 -5.39 -17.39 2.36
N LEU A 95 -4.53 -16.45 1.93
CA LEU A 95 -3.22 -16.78 1.35
C LEU A 95 -2.15 -17.08 2.40
N ILE A 96 -2.15 -16.36 3.52
CA ILE A 96 -1.23 -16.58 4.64
C ILE A 96 -1.64 -17.82 5.45
N ASP A 97 -2.93 -18.20 5.40
CA ASP A 97 -3.50 -19.32 6.15
C ASP A 97 -3.19 -19.24 7.66
N ALA A 98 -3.35 -18.04 8.22
CA ALA A 98 -3.16 -17.78 9.65
C ALA A 98 -4.46 -17.33 10.31
N GLU A 99 -4.64 -17.74 11.57
CA GLU A 99 -5.78 -17.31 12.41
C GLU A 99 -5.78 -15.79 12.60
N GLN A 100 -4.59 -15.20 12.75
CA GLN A 100 -4.40 -13.77 12.95
C GLN A 100 -3.41 -13.23 11.94
N ILE A 101 -3.78 -12.10 11.33
CA ILE A 101 -2.91 -11.30 10.48
C ILE A 101 -3.00 -9.85 10.92
N ALA A 102 -1.89 -9.13 10.80
CA ALA A 102 -1.82 -7.72 11.17
C ALA A 102 -1.46 -6.88 9.94
N LEU A 103 -2.06 -5.70 9.84
CA LEU A 103 -1.65 -4.67 8.91
C LEU A 103 -0.32 -4.08 9.40
N HIS A 104 0.72 -4.20 8.59
CA HIS A 104 2.02 -3.62 8.95
C HIS A 104 2.11 -2.14 8.55
N ASN A 105 1.67 -1.80 7.33
CA ASN A 105 1.79 -0.46 6.78
C ASN A 105 0.75 -0.23 5.69
N LEU A 106 0.15 0.96 5.66
CA LEU A 106 -0.77 1.39 4.61
C LEU A 106 -0.35 2.78 4.15
N ASN A 107 -0.12 2.94 2.84
CA ASN A 107 0.20 4.22 2.23
C ASN A 107 -0.56 4.39 0.91
N CYS A 108 -0.79 5.65 0.52
CA CYS A 108 -1.08 5.99 -0.87
C CYS A 108 0.19 6.56 -1.49
N MET A 109 0.74 5.90 -2.51
CA MET A 109 1.85 6.41 -3.30
C MET A 109 1.29 7.29 -4.41
N CYS A 110 1.78 8.53 -4.51
CA CYS A 110 1.39 9.46 -5.55
C CYS A 110 2.52 9.65 -6.55
N SER A 111 2.16 9.97 -7.79
CA SER A 111 3.16 10.33 -8.80
C SER A 111 3.85 11.65 -8.43
N PRO A 112 5.14 11.80 -8.75
CA PRO A 112 5.84 13.08 -8.64
C PRO A 112 5.13 14.20 -9.40
N VAL A 113 5.21 15.42 -8.86
CA VAL A 113 4.48 16.59 -9.39
C VAL A 113 5.30 17.37 -10.42
N SER A 114 6.60 17.52 -10.20
CA SER A 114 7.46 18.50 -10.89
C SER A 114 8.42 17.87 -11.90
N HIS A 115 8.85 16.64 -11.65
CA HIS A 115 9.88 15.97 -12.45
C HIS A 115 9.56 14.48 -12.61
N ASP A 116 9.94 13.92 -13.75
CA ASP A 116 10.02 12.47 -13.91
C ASP A 116 11.32 11.98 -13.26
N PHE A 117 11.19 11.12 -12.25
CA PHE A 117 12.31 10.53 -11.52
C PHE A 117 12.72 9.16 -12.10
N GLY A 118 12.06 8.71 -13.16
CA GLY A 118 12.24 7.38 -13.74
C GLY A 118 11.56 6.28 -12.93
N PRO A 119 11.63 5.03 -13.41
CA PRO A 119 11.08 3.89 -12.70
C PRO A 119 11.90 3.55 -11.46
N ALA A 120 11.26 2.91 -10.48
CA ALA A 120 11.98 2.28 -9.39
C ALA A 120 12.88 1.15 -9.91
N GLU A 121 14.04 0.96 -9.27
CA GLU A 121 14.90 -0.19 -9.55
C GLU A 121 14.20 -1.50 -9.16
N TRP A 122 14.62 -2.61 -9.76
CA TRP A 122 14.09 -3.93 -9.41
C TRP A 122 14.45 -4.29 -7.96
N HIS A 123 13.42 -4.52 -7.14
CA HIS A 123 13.57 -4.91 -5.74
C HIS A 123 12.46 -5.88 -5.31
N ARG A 124 12.58 -6.40 -4.09
CA ARG A 124 11.51 -7.12 -3.39
C ARG A 124 11.16 -6.33 -2.14
N ASP A 125 9.87 -6.18 -1.88
CA ASP A 125 9.40 -5.48 -0.67
C ASP A 125 9.69 -6.27 0.61
N ILE A 126 9.93 -7.57 0.49
CA ILE A 126 10.40 -8.40 1.61
C ILE A 126 11.90 -8.17 1.82
N ALA A 127 12.27 -7.60 2.96
CA ALA A 127 13.66 -7.41 3.35
C ALA A 127 14.19 -8.67 4.04
N PRO A 128 15.10 -9.46 3.43
CA PRO A 128 15.63 -10.67 4.05
C PRO A 128 16.59 -10.39 5.21
N GLY A 129 17.09 -9.16 5.37
CA GLY A 129 18.07 -8.82 6.40
C GLY A 129 17.55 -8.90 7.84
N ASP A 130 16.26 -8.64 8.05
CA ASP A 130 15.67 -8.54 9.39
C ASP A 130 15.07 -9.85 9.95
N PRO A 131 14.40 -10.72 9.16
CA PRO A 131 13.69 -11.88 9.69
C PRO A 131 14.47 -13.20 9.71
N ALA A 132 15.33 -13.50 8.72
CA ALA A 132 16.13 -14.74 8.61
C ALA A 132 17.08 -14.72 7.40
N PRO A 133 18.15 -15.54 7.35
CA PRO A 133 18.90 -15.78 6.12
C PRO A 133 17.97 -16.16 4.95
N LEU A 134 18.26 -15.66 3.74
CA LEU A 134 17.40 -15.83 2.56
C LEU A 134 16.94 -17.28 2.33
N GLN A 135 17.84 -18.26 2.50
CA GLN A 135 17.50 -19.67 2.36
C GLN A 135 16.43 -20.12 3.35
N GLY A 136 16.54 -19.71 4.62
CA GLY A 136 15.53 -20.05 5.64
C GLY A 136 14.18 -19.42 5.35
N MET A 137 14.15 -18.20 4.80
CA MET A 137 12.90 -17.58 4.34
C MET A 137 12.26 -18.36 3.18
N ILE A 138 13.06 -18.79 2.19
CA ILE A 138 12.58 -19.59 1.06
C ILE A 138 12.05 -20.94 1.56
N ASP A 139 12.79 -21.62 2.44
CA ASP A 139 12.39 -22.91 2.99
C ASP A 139 11.08 -22.80 3.77
N ASN A 140 10.95 -21.76 4.61
CA ASN A 140 9.72 -21.47 5.35
C ASN A 140 8.55 -21.17 4.42
N MET A 141 8.74 -20.33 3.40
CA MET A 141 7.67 -20.03 2.43
C MET A 141 7.24 -21.27 1.63
N THR A 142 8.18 -22.14 1.30
CA THR A 142 7.89 -23.40 0.60
C THR A 142 7.11 -24.37 1.47
N ALA A 143 7.43 -24.46 2.76
CA ALA A 143 6.80 -25.39 3.69
C ALA A 143 5.46 -24.89 4.25
N HIS A 144 5.31 -23.59 4.45
CA HIS A 144 4.21 -22.99 5.22
C HIS A 144 3.44 -21.90 4.47
N GLY A 145 3.84 -21.57 3.24
CA GLY A 145 3.25 -20.46 2.50
C GLY A 145 3.79 -19.08 2.93
N PRO A 146 3.25 -17.99 2.39
CA PRO A 146 3.75 -16.65 2.64
C PRO A 146 3.47 -16.19 4.08
N SER A 147 4.48 -15.64 4.75
CA SER A 147 4.32 -14.97 6.07
C SER A 147 4.11 -13.46 5.98
N TYR A 148 4.32 -12.89 4.79
CA TYR A 148 4.19 -11.48 4.50
C TYR A 148 3.60 -11.31 3.10
N LEU A 149 2.63 -10.41 2.96
CA LEU A 149 2.01 -10.06 1.70
C LEU A 149 1.88 -8.54 1.57
N GLN A 150 2.02 -8.07 0.34
CA GLN A 150 1.70 -6.72 -0.08
C GLN A 150 0.61 -6.78 -1.15
N TRP A 151 -0.31 -5.81 -1.13
CA TRP A 151 -1.27 -5.59 -2.20
C TRP A 151 -1.32 -4.12 -2.57
N ASN A 152 -1.77 -3.85 -3.79
CA ASN A 152 -1.94 -2.51 -4.32
C ASN A 152 -3.34 -2.37 -4.90
N ILE A 153 -3.96 -1.21 -4.69
CA ILE A 153 -5.19 -0.80 -5.36
C ILE A 153 -4.82 0.39 -6.24
N ALA A 154 -5.03 0.26 -7.55
CA ALA A 154 -4.88 1.38 -8.46
C ALA A 154 -6.07 2.31 -8.29
N LEU A 155 -5.84 3.50 -7.73
CA LEU A 155 -6.82 4.56 -7.57
C LEU A 155 -6.78 5.50 -8.77
#